data_AF-A0A9C9C0A0-F1
#
_entry.id   AF-A0A9C9C0A0-F1
#
_cell.length_a   1.000
_cell.length_b   1.000
_cell.length_c   1.000
_cell.angle_alpha   90.00
_cell.angle_beta   90.00
_cell.angle_gamma   90.00
#
_symmetry.space_group_name_H-M   'P 1'
#
loop_
_entity.id
_entity.type
_entity.pdbx_description
1 polymer ?
#
loop_
_entity_poly.entity_id
_entity_poly.type
_entity_poly.pdbx_seq_one_letter_code
_entity_poly.pdbx_strand_id
1 'polypeptide(L)'
;MKNEPVIYRGRPVFFSLFLLAVCLLLTSSQALRRWDFTLYDLFSRVLQRPAAEDIILVAIDEHSLAVEGRWPWPRRLHAEL
;
A
#
# COMPACT_ATOMS: atom_id res chain seq x y z
N MET A 1 -42.90 -10.15 30.97
CA MET A 1 -43.07 -9.56 29.63
C MET A 1 -42.18 -10.33 28.67
N LYS A 2 -42.75 -10.85 27.58
CA LYS A 2 -42.14 -11.81 26.63
C LYS A 2 -40.90 -11.20 25.95
N ASN A 3 -39.78 -11.94 25.93
CA ASN A 3 -38.67 -11.69 25.02
C ASN A 3 -39.04 -12.26 23.65
N GLU A 4 -39.26 -11.40 22.66
CA GLU A 4 -39.46 -11.85 21.28
C GLU A 4 -38.09 -12.03 20.59
N PRO A 5 -37.86 -13.13 19.85
CA PRO A 5 -36.62 -13.33 19.12
C PRO A 5 -36.58 -12.42 17.90
N VAL A 6 -35.53 -11.61 17.75
CA VAL A 6 -35.27 -10.85 16.53
C VAL A 6 -34.84 -11.81 15.43
N ILE A 7 -35.81 -12.30 14.66
CA ILE A 7 -35.60 -13.20 13.52
C ILE A 7 -35.15 -12.35 12.32
N TYR A 8 -33.83 -12.15 12.13
CA TYR A 8 -33.29 -11.59 10.88
C TYR A 8 -33.28 -12.67 9.77
N ARG A 9 -34.46 -13.03 9.25
CA ARG A 9 -34.62 -14.14 8.29
C ARG A 9 -34.95 -13.61 6.89
N GLY A 10 -33.93 -13.62 6.03
CA GLY A 10 -34.00 -13.40 4.57
C GLY A 10 -34.30 -11.95 4.19
N ARG A 11 -33.36 -11.14 3.71
CA ARG A 11 -32.72 -11.29 2.39
C ARG A 11 -31.38 -10.52 2.34
N PRO A 12 -30.35 -10.89 3.12
CA PRO A 12 -29.07 -10.19 3.06
C PRO A 12 -28.38 -10.38 1.71
N VAL A 13 -28.67 -11.45 0.96
CA VAL A 13 -28.01 -11.77 -0.31
C VAL A 13 -28.17 -10.68 -1.36
N PHE A 14 -29.36 -10.09 -1.52
CA PHE A 14 -29.58 -9.02 -2.49
C PHE A 14 -28.83 -7.74 -2.09
N PHE A 15 -28.82 -7.42 -0.80
CA PHE A 15 -28.08 -6.29 -0.28
C PHE A 15 -26.57 -6.50 -0.43
N SER A 16 -26.07 -7.70 -0.13
CA SER A 16 -24.68 -8.09 -0.34
C SER A 16 -24.28 -8.05 -1.82
N LEU A 17 -25.13 -8.54 -2.72
CA LEU A 17 -24.89 -8.49 -4.17
C LEU A 17 -24.87 -7.04 -4.68
N PHE A 18 -25.78 -6.21 -4.18
CA PHE A 18 -25.81 -4.79 -4.49
C PHE A 18 -24.53 -4.07 -4.01
N LEU A 19 -24.12 -4.29 -2.75
CA LEU A 19 -22.87 -3.74 -2.22
C LEU A 19 -21.65 -4.22 -3.01
N LEU A 20 -21.62 -5.49 -3.41
CA LEU A 20 -20.55 -6.04 -4.23
C LEU A 20 -20.50 -5.35 -5.60
N ALA A 21 -21.64 -5.17 -6.26
CA ALA A 21 -21.72 -4.49 -7.55
C ALA A 21 -21.25 -3.03 -7.45
N VAL A 22 -21.66 -2.30 -6.41
CA VAL A 22 -21.19 -0.94 -6.14
C VAL A 22 -19.68 -0.91 -5.92
N CYS A 23 -19.14 -1.83 -5.13
CA CYS A 23 -17.70 -1.95 -4.90
C CYS A 23 -16.93 -2.17 -6.22
N LEU A 24 -17.39 -3.11 -7.06
CA LEU A 24 -16.78 -3.39 -8.36
C LEU A 24 -16.81 -2.17 -9.30
N LEU A 25 -17.92 -1.43 -9.33
CA LEU A 25 -18.05 -0.20 -10.13
C LEU A 25 -17.11 0.90 -9.63
N LEU A 26 -17.01 1.10 -8.32
CA LEU A 26 -16.10 2.10 -7.74
C LEU A 26 -14.63 1.77 -7.97
N THR A 27 -14.25 0.49 -7.85
CA THR A 27 -12.88 0.04 -8.11
C THR A 27 -12.52 0.10 -9.60
N SER A 28 -13.42 -0.29 -10.51
CA SER A 28 -13.15 -0.24 -11.96
C SER A 28 -13.12 1.17 -12.53
N SER A 29 -13.97 2.07 -12.03
CA SER A 29 -14.04 3.46 -12.50
C SER A 29 -12.90 4.35 -11.96
N GLN A 30 -12.13 3.87 -10.98
CA GLN A 30 -11.09 4.65 -10.30
C GLN A 30 -11.65 5.94 -9.65
N ALA A 31 -12.95 6.03 -9.41
CA ALA A 31 -13.60 7.24 -8.89
C ALA A 31 -13.06 7.64 -7.50
N LEU A 32 -12.64 6.66 -6.70
CA LEU A 32 -12.06 6.86 -5.37
C LEU A 32 -10.54 7.06 -5.37
N ARG A 33 -9.86 7.00 -6.53
CA ARG A 33 -8.40 7.08 -6.62
C ARG A 33 -7.81 8.33 -5.97
N ARG A 34 -8.51 9.46 -6.03
CA ARG A 34 -8.09 10.70 -5.36
C ARG A 34 -8.10 10.56 -3.85
N TRP A 35 -9.10 9.87 -3.31
CA TRP A 35 -9.20 9.56 -1.89
C TRP A 35 -8.14 8.56 -1.47
N ASP A 36 -7.88 7.53 -2.28
CA ASP A 36 -6.82 6.56 -2.01
C ASP A 36 -5.46 7.26 -1.82
N PHE A 37 -5.08 8.17 -2.72
CA PHE A 37 -3.83 8.92 -2.60
C PHE A 37 -3.82 9.86 -1.40
N THR A 38 -4.92 10.55 -1.13
CA THR A 38 -5.01 11.46 0.02
C THR A 38 -4.87 10.72 1.34
N LEU A 39 -5.54 9.57 1.48
CA LEU A 39 -5.44 8.71 2.66
C LEU A 39 -4.05 8.10 2.77
N TYR A 40 -3.48 7.64 1.66
CA TYR A 40 -2.11 7.11 1.62
C TYR A 40 -1.09 8.15 2.11
N ASP A 41 -1.17 9.38 1.61
CA ASP A 41 -0.28 10.47 2.02
C ASP A 41 -0.44 10.81 3.51
N LEU A 42 -1.68 10.81 4.01
CA LEU A 42 -1.96 11.02 5.42
C LEU A 42 -1.35 9.92 6.28
N PHE A 43 -1.59 8.64 5.93
CA PHE A 43 -1.02 7.51 6.66
C PHE A 43 0.50 7.49 6.58
N SER A 44 1.08 7.82 5.43
CA SER A 44 2.54 7.90 5.26
C SER A 44 3.16 8.93 6.22
N ARG A 45 2.50 10.08 6.42
CA ARG A 45 2.94 11.10 7.39
C ARG A 45 2.76 10.65 8.83
N VAL A 46 1.63 10.02 9.16
CA VAL A 46 1.33 9.60 10.55
C VAL A 46 2.19 8.40 10.98
N LEU A 47 2.43 7.45 10.08
CA LEU A 47 3.27 6.27 10.31
C LEU A 47 4.74 6.52 9.94
N GLN A 48 5.12 7.77 9.69
CA GLN A 48 6.50 8.11 9.37
C GLN A 48 7.42 7.70 10.52
N ARG A 49 8.43 6.89 10.22
CA ARG A 49 9.50 6.57 11.16
C ARG A 49 10.61 7.61 11.04
N PRO A 50 11.33 7.93 12.13
CA PRO A 50 12.53 8.74 12.03
C PRO A 50 13.49 8.08 11.02
N ALA A 51 14.12 8.90 10.19
CA ALA A 51 15.19 8.42 9.32
C ALA A 51 16.29 7.81 10.19
N ALA A 52 16.92 6.72 9.72
CA ALA A 52 18.11 6.21 10.37
C ALA A 52 19.18 7.31 10.33
N GLU A 53 19.84 7.54 11.48
CA GLU A 53 20.95 8.51 11.56
C GLU A 53 22.14 8.10 10.69
N ASP A 54 22.26 6.79 10.44
CA ASP A 54 23.31 6.18 9.62
C ASP A 54 22.70 5.61 8.32
N ILE A 55 22.32 6.50 7.41
CA ILE A 55 21.80 6.13 6.09
C ILE A 55 22.80 6.52 5.01
N ILE A 56 23.21 5.53 4.20
CA ILE A 56 24.11 5.74 3.07
C ILE A 56 23.30 5.65 1.78
N LEU A 57 23.40 6.68 0.94
CA LEU A 57 22.80 6.69 -0.39
C LEU A 57 23.82 6.16 -1.41
N VAL A 58 23.66 4.91 -1.85
CA VAL A 58 24.47 4.35 -2.95
C VAL A 58 23.77 4.66 -4.27
N ALA A 59 24.23 5.71 -4.95
CA ALA A 59 23.79 6.02 -6.31
C ALA A 59 24.45 5.06 -7.31
N ILE A 60 23.69 4.58 -8.28
CA ILE A 60 24.19 3.70 -9.35
C ILE A 60 23.99 4.45 -10.66
N ASP A 61 25.08 4.72 -11.36
CA ASP A 61 25.09 5.32 -12.69
C ASP A 61 25.93 4.50 -13.67
N GLU A 62 25.94 4.92 -14.94
CA GLU A 62 26.67 4.22 -16.00
C GLU A 62 28.19 4.20 -15.74
N HIS A 63 28.73 5.27 -15.14
CA HIS A 63 30.15 5.34 -14.83
C HIS A 63 30.54 4.30 -13.76
N SER A 64 29.72 4.19 -12.71
CA SER A 64 29.88 3.21 -11.64
C SER A 64 29.79 1.79 -12.18
N LEU A 65 28.88 1.51 -13.12
CA LEU A 65 28.80 0.20 -13.78
C LEU A 65 30.00 -0.10 -14.67
N ALA A 66 30.58 0.93 -15.29
CA ALA A 66 31.80 0.77 -16.08
C ALA A 66 33.04 0.51 -15.21
N VAL A 67 33.09 1.09 -14.00
CA VAL A 67 34.21 0.96 -13.06
C VAL A 67 34.10 -0.32 -12.22
N GLU A 68 32.96 -0.54 -11.58
CA GLU A 68 32.73 -1.66 -10.64
C GLU A 68 32.13 -2.90 -11.32
N GLY A 69 31.72 -2.77 -12.57
CA GLY A 69 31.11 -3.83 -13.35
C GLY A 69 29.61 -3.98 -13.10
N ARG A 70 29.06 -5.14 -13.52
CA ARG A 70 27.62 -5.39 -13.54
C ARG A 70 27.03 -5.53 -12.12
N TRP A 71 26.03 -4.71 -11.82
CA TRP A 71 25.20 -4.83 -10.63
C TRP A 71 24.36 -6.15 -10.62
N PRO A 72 24.03 -6.75 -9.45
CA PRO A 72 24.35 -6.35 -8.07
C PRO A 72 25.75 -6.75 -7.61
N TRP A 73 26.47 -5.79 -7.00
CA TRP A 73 27.83 -5.99 -6.48
C TRP A 73 27.85 -6.75 -5.15
N PRO A 74 29.00 -7.32 -4.74
CA PRO A 74 29.17 -7.93 -3.43
C PRO A 74 29.00 -6.89 -2.31
N ARG A 75 28.33 -7.27 -1.21
CA ARG A 75 28.12 -6.37 -0.05
C ARG A 75 29.41 -5.84 0.59
N ARG A 76 30.56 -6.49 0.35
CA ARG A 76 31.87 -5.99 0.81
C ARG A 76 32.17 -4.61 0.22
N LEU A 77 31.87 -4.43 -1.07
CA LEU A 77 32.03 -3.16 -1.75
C LEU A 77 31.18 -2.06 -1.11
N HIS A 78 29.95 -2.39 -0.69
CA HIS A 78 29.09 -1.44 0.00
C HIS A 78 29.52 -1.16 1.45
N ALA A 79 30.34 -2.02 2.07
CA ALA A 79 30.81 -1.86 3.44
C ALA A 79 32.12 -1.06 3.54
N GLU A 80 32.74 -0.75 2.40
CA GLU A 80 33.93 0.10 2.32
C GLU A 80 33.58 1.60 2.18
N LEU A 81 32.30 1.93 2.02
CA LEU A 81 31.75 3.30 1.94
C LEU A 81 31.27 3.78 3.32
#